data_AF-A0A089YKL3-F1
#
_entry.id   AF-A0A089YKL3-F1
#
_cell.length_a   1.000
_cell.length_b   1.000
_cell.length_c   1.000
_cell.angle_alpha   90.00
_cell.angle_beta   90.00
_cell.angle_gamma   90.00
#
_symmetry.space_group_name_H-M   'P 1'
#
loop_
_entity.id
_entity.type
_entity.pdbx_description
1 polymer ?
#
loop_
_entity_poly.entity_id
_entity_poly.type
_entity_poly.pdbx_seq_one_letter_code
_entity_poly.pdbx_strand_id
1 'polypeptide(L)'
;MIDITETNVLPFGHFGSDKQPIFSVNSGVALEDALTQLSHLLTCAHASASEMGDTRVVDPGLLGATVHCIEGAKALVDALLIRG
;
A
#
# COMPACT_ATOMS: atom_id res chain seq x y z
N MET A 1 -14.51 2.32 22.70
CA MET A 1 -14.45 2.82 21.31
C MET A 1 -12.98 2.98 21.00
N ILE A 2 -12.47 2.32 19.96
CA ILE A 2 -11.08 2.50 19.52
C ILE A 2 -11.09 3.79 18.68
N ASP A 3 -10.23 4.75 19.02
CA ASP A 3 -10.08 5.97 18.24
C ASP A 3 -8.86 5.79 17.32
N ILE A 4 -9.12 5.59 16.03
CA ILE A 4 -8.07 5.51 15.01
C ILE A 4 -7.96 6.91 14.42
N THR A 5 -6.92 7.64 14.81
CA THR A 5 -6.74 9.04 14.37
C THR A 5 -5.58 9.21 13.41
N GLU A 6 -4.58 8.31 13.48
CA GLU A 6 -3.36 8.40 12.69
C GLU A 6 -2.68 7.04 12.50
N THR A 7 -1.77 6.99 11.52
CA THR A 7 -0.94 5.82 11.24
C THR A 7 0.18 5.63 12.27
N ASN A 8 0.61 4.38 12.47
CA ASN A 8 1.88 4.04 13.10
C ASN A 8 2.97 3.81 12.06
N VAL A 9 4.23 3.78 12.50
CA VAL A 9 5.33 3.35 11.63
C VAL A 9 5.17 1.87 11.29
N LEU A 10 5.16 1.55 10.00
CA LEU A 10 5.04 0.17 9.54
C LEU A 10 5.87 -0.09 8.29
N PRO A 11 6.96 -0.87 8.38
CA PRO A 11 7.70 -1.32 7.21
C PRO A 11 6.86 -2.28 6.34
N PHE A 12 7.02 -2.21 5.02
CA PHE A 12 6.31 -3.10 4.09
C PHE A 12 7.12 -3.36 2.80
N GLY A 13 6.66 -4.34 2.01
CA GLY A 13 7.26 -4.68 0.72
C GLY A 13 8.65 -5.33 0.84
N HIS A 14 9.56 -4.94 -0.04
CA HIS A 14 10.90 -5.53 -0.14
C HIS A 14 11.86 -5.00 0.93
N PHE A 15 12.70 -5.89 1.44
CA PHE A 15 13.80 -5.56 2.36
C PHE A 15 15.11 -5.55 1.57
N GLY A 16 15.97 -4.57 1.84
CA GLY A 16 17.29 -4.47 1.23
C GLY A 16 18.20 -5.64 1.62
N SER A 17 19.36 -5.73 0.97
CA SER A 17 20.37 -6.78 1.25
C SER A 17 20.88 -6.77 2.70
N ASP A 18 20.76 -5.63 3.39
CA ASP A 18 21.07 -5.43 4.80
C ASP A 18 19.89 -5.75 5.75
N LYS A 19 18.80 -6.29 5.20
CA LYS A 19 17.52 -6.56 5.89
C LYS A 19 16.84 -5.30 6.44
N GLN A 20 17.19 -4.12 5.94
CA GLN A 20 16.45 -2.90 6.26
C GLN A 20 15.22 -2.78 5.35
N PRO A 21 14.07 -2.34 5.88
CA PRO A 21 12.90 -2.10 5.06
C PRO A 21 13.20 -0.98 4.06
N ILE A 22 12.87 -1.20 2.78
CA ILE A 22 13.04 -0.17 1.74
C ILE A 22 11.89 0.85 1.80
N PHE A 23 10.70 0.38 2.21
CA PHE A 23 9.50 1.19 2.34
C PHE A 23 8.90 1.07 3.74
N SER A 24 8.34 2.18 4.23
CA SER A 24 7.59 2.23 5.47
C SER A 24 6.46 3.24 5.36
N VAL A 25 5.34 2.94 6.01
CA VAL A 25 4.35 3.97 6.36
C VAL A 25 4.96 4.82 7.46
N ASN A 26 4.83 6.13 7.35
CA ASN A 26 5.25 7.08 8.38
C ASN A 26 4.21 7.11 9.50
N SER A 27 4.64 7.30 10.75
CA SER A 27 3.73 7.55 11.87
C SER A 27 3.14 8.96 11.81
N GLY A 28 1.95 9.15 12.36
CA GLY A 28 1.31 10.45 12.52
C GLY A 28 0.65 11.00 11.25
N VAL A 29 0.47 10.17 10.22
CA VAL A 29 -0.36 10.56 9.07
C VAL A 29 -1.82 10.47 9.50
N ALA A 30 -2.57 11.56 9.36
CA ALA A 30 -3.97 11.62 9.73
C ALA A 30 -4.80 10.55 9.01
N LEU A 31 -5.82 10.02 9.69
CA LEU A 31 -6.69 8.97 9.16
C LEU A 31 -7.22 9.32 7.76
N GLU A 32 -7.68 10.55 7.56
CA GLU A 32 -8.31 10.98 6.31
C GLU A 32 -7.32 10.97 5.14
N ASP A 33 -6.08 11.42 5.38
CA ASP A 33 -5.01 11.42 4.39
C ASP A 33 -4.58 9.98 4.06
N ALA A 34 -4.46 9.13 5.08
CA ALA A 34 -4.16 7.71 4.91
C ALA A 34 -5.24 6.98 4.10
N LEU A 35 -6.52 7.23 4.38
CA LEU A 35 -7.65 6.67 3.62
C LEU A 35 -7.69 7.18 2.18
N THR A 36 -7.37 8.47 1.96
CA THR A 36 -7.28 9.04 0.61
C THR A 36 -6.18 8.36 -0.20
N GLN A 37 -5.00 8.19 0.39
CA GLN A 37 -3.88 7.51 -0.27
C GLN A 37 -4.17 6.01 -0.51
N LEU A 38 -4.84 5.34 0.43
CA LEU A 38 -5.29 3.97 0.28
C LEU A 38 -6.23 3.83 -0.93
N SER A 39 -7.21 4.72 -1.06
CA SER A 39 -8.14 4.73 -2.19
C SER A 39 -7.42 4.93 -3.52
N HIS A 40 -6.44 5.84 -3.56
CA HIS A 40 -5.62 6.08 -4.74
C HIS A 40 -4.82 4.84 -5.14
N LEU A 41 -4.15 4.18 -4.20
CA LEU A 41 -3.40 2.94 -4.45
C LEU A 41 -4.30 1.82 -4.99
N LEU A 42 -5.48 1.63 -4.40
CA LEU A 42 -6.44 0.64 -4.89
C LEU A 42 -6.96 0.96 -6.30
N THR A 43 -7.14 2.25 -6.62
CA THR A 43 -7.52 2.70 -7.97
C THR A 43 -6.43 2.35 -8.99
N CYS A 44 -5.16 2.61 -8.66
CA CYS A 44 -4.03 2.27 -9.52
C CYS A 44 -3.87 0.75 -9.72
N ALA A 45 -4.04 -0.03 -8.64
CA ALA A 45 -4.03 -1.49 -8.71
C ALA A 45 -5.16 -2.00 -9.63
N HIS A 46 -6.37 -1.48 -9.47
CA HIS A 46 -7.52 -1.87 -10.29
C HIS A 46 -7.31 -1.53 -11.77
N ALA A 47 -6.85 -0.30 -12.09
CA ALA A 47 -6.59 0.11 -13.46
C ALA A 47 -5.54 -0.78 -14.13
N SER A 48 -4.43 -1.06 -13.44
CA SER A 48 -3.35 -1.91 -13.95
C SER A 48 -3.82 -3.36 -14.16
N ALA A 49 -4.61 -3.91 -13.23
CA ALA A 49 -5.18 -5.25 -13.36
C ALA A 49 -6.21 -5.33 -14.51
N SER A 50 -7.02 -4.29 -14.69
CA SER A 50 -8.03 -4.22 -15.75
C SER A 50 -7.38 -4.23 -17.12
N GLU A 51 -6.33 -3.42 -17.33
CA GLU A 51 -5.59 -3.37 -18.60
C GLU A 51 -5.00 -4.74 -18.97
N MET A 52 -4.40 -5.46 -18.00
CA MET A 52 -3.91 -6.82 -18.23
C MET A 52 -5.05 -7.80 -18.55
N GLY A 53 -6.22 -7.63 -17.94
CA GLY A 53 -7.42 -8.41 -18.22
C GLY A 53 -7.95 -8.17 -19.64
N ASP A 54 -8.02 -6.91 -20.07
CA ASP A 54 -8.55 -6.50 -21.37
C ASP A 54 -7.64 -6.90 -22.52
N THR A 55 -6.33 -6.72 -22.35
CA THR A 55 -5.33 -7.15 -23.34
C THR A 55 -5.12 -8.67 -23.35
N ARG A 56 -5.49 -9.36 -22.26
CA ARG A 56 -5.21 -10.79 -22.00
C ARG A 56 -3.72 -11.11 -22.05
N VAL A 57 -2.87 -10.10 -21.87
CA VAL A 57 -1.42 -10.20 -21.82
C VAL A 57 -0.96 -9.82 -20.41
N VAL A 58 -0.19 -10.70 -19.79
CA VAL A 58 0.45 -10.39 -18.51
C VAL A 58 1.70 -9.58 -18.81
N ASP A 59 1.63 -8.27 -18.58
CA ASP A 59 2.79 -7.40 -18.58
C ASP A 59 3.46 -7.44 -17.19
N PRO A 60 4.73 -7.89 -17.05
CA PRO A 60 5.39 -8.00 -15.76
C PRO A 60 5.54 -6.67 -15.02
N GLY A 61 5.64 -5.55 -15.75
CA GLY A 61 5.70 -4.20 -15.19
C GLY A 61 4.35 -3.79 -14.59
N LEU A 62 3.25 -4.00 -15.31
CA LEU A 62 1.90 -3.76 -14.79
C LEU A 62 1.56 -4.68 -13.63
N LEU A 63 1.99 -5.95 -13.68
CA LEU A 63 1.83 -6.88 -12.56
C LEU A 63 2.60 -6.39 -11.34
N GLY A 64 3.86 -5.99 -11.52
CA GLY A 64 4.68 -5.41 -10.45
C GLY A 64 4.05 -4.16 -9.84
N ALA A 65 3.56 -3.24 -10.69
CA ALA A 65 2.87 -2.03 -10.25
C ALA A 65 1.57 -2.35 -9.47
N THR A 66 0.80 -3.32 -9.95
CA THR A 66 -0.43 -3.80 -9.30
C THR A 66 -0.12 -4.33 -7.90
N VAL A 67 0.87 -5.22 -7.79
CA VAL A 67 1.29 -5.81 -6.51
C VAL A 67 1.79 -4.73 -5.55
N HIS A 68 2.65 -3.83 -6.01
CA HIS A 68 3.18 -2.76 -5.15
C HIS A 68 2.08 -1.83 -4.63
N CYS A 69 1.10 -1.49 -5.46
CA CYS A 69 -0.06 -0.70 -5.03
C CYS A 69 -0.88 -1.43 -3.95
N ILE A 70 -1.11 -2.75 -4.11
CA ILE A 70 -1.83 -3.56 -3.12
C ILE A 70 -1.05 -3.65 -1.81
N GLU A 71 0.27 -3.85 -1.87
CA GLU A 71 1.14 -3.89 -0.69
C GLU A 71 1.09 -2.57 0.09
N GLY A 72 1.20 -1.43 -0.60
CA GLY A 72 1.10 -0.12 0.03
C GLY A 72 -0.28 0.16 0.65
N ALA A 73 -1.36 -0.23 -0.05
CA ALA A 73 -2.72 -0.07 0.46
C ALA A 73 -2.92 -0.90 1.74
N LYS A 74 -2.45 -2.16 1.73
CA LYS A 74 -2.49 -3.02 2.91
C LYS A 74 -1.66 -2.43 4.06
N ALA A 75 -0.45 -1.93 3.77
CA ALA A 75 0.40 -1.33 4.78
C ALA A 75 -0.25 -0.13 5.46
N LEU A 76 -1.00 0.71 4.72
CA LEU A 76 -1.77 1.81 5.32
C LEU A 76 -2.86 1.31 6.27
N VAL A 77 -3.62 0.27 5.88
CA VAL A 77 -4.62 -0.34 6.78
C VAL A 77 -3.95 -0.87 8.04
N ASP A 78 -2.89 -1.67 7.86
CA ASP A 78 -2.20 -2.28 8.98
C ASP A 78 -1.59 -1.20 9.90
N ALA A 79 -1.02 -0.14 9.35
CA ALA A 79 -0.47 0.98 10.12
C ALA A 79 -1.53 1.74 10.94
N LEU A 80 -2.76 1.85 10.43
CA LEU A 80 -3.90 2.44 11.17
C LEU A 80 -4.43 1.51 12.27
N LEU A 81 -4.26 0.19 12.10
CA LEU A 81 -4.76 -0.81 13.05
C LEU A 81 -3.74 -1.24 14.11
N ILE A 82 -2.44 -1.01 13.88
CA ILE A 82 -1.38 -1.31 14.83
C ILE A 82 -1.58 -0.49 16.11
N ARG A 83 -1.45 -1.17 17.26
CA ARG A 83 -1.43 -0.51 18.56
C ARG A 83 0.00 -0.08 18.89
N GLY A 84 0.19 1.21 19.17
CA GLY A 84 1.33 1.70 19.93
C GLY A 84 1.27 1.27 21.38
#